data_AF-A0A1A8MJV0-F1
#
_entry.id   AF-A0A1A8MJV0-F1
#
_cell.length_a   1.000
_cell.length_b   1.000
_cell.length_c   1.000
_cell.angle_alpha   90.00
_cell.angle_beta   90.00
_cell.angle_gamma   90.00
#
_symmetry.space_group_name_H-M   'P 1'
#
loop_
_entity.id
_entity.type
_entity.pdbx_description
1 polymer ?
#
loop_
_entity_poly.entity_id
_entity_poly.type
_entity_poly.pdbx_seq_one_letter_code
_entity_poly.pdbx_strand_id
1 'polypeptide(L)'
;MESLMFHVCFSGIASLKACFEFFIDLDIDYHRRFFRDLGLTDNDIKSKEHLPYADKIHELMNIWVEQEGRKASLNDLLEILLNLNQRTTAEKIKDKAVQNCYYCFES
;
A
#
# COMPACT_ATOMS: atom_id res chain seq x y z
N MET A 1 5.13 6.25 26.07
CA MET A 1 4.81 5.50 24.84
C MET A 1 5.16 6.42 23.70
N GLU A 2 6.40 6.32 23.26
CA GLU A 2 6.97 7.12 22.19
C GLU A 2 6.37 6.61 20.89
N SER A 3 5.57 7.44 20.22
CA SER A 3 5.09 7.15 18.87
C SER A 3 6.30 7.02 17.95
N LEU A 4 6.62 5.79 17.56
CA LEU A 4 7.61 5.49 16.52
C LEU A 4 7.11 6.07 15.19
N MET A 5 7.49 7.31 14.91
CA MET A 5 7.18 8.01 13.68
C MET A 5 8.21 7.60 12.63
N PHE A 6 7.79 6.81 11.64
CA PHE A 6 8.63 6.45 10.50
C PHE A 6 8.90 7.70 9.64
N HIS A 7 10.17 8.07 9.46
CA HIS A 7 10.56 9.12 8.51
C HIS A 7 10.96 8.50 7.16
N VAL A 8 10.29 8.95 6.10
CA VAL A 8 10.59 8.60 4.70
C VAL A 8 11.96 9.19 4.35
N CYS A 9 12.92 8.35 3.96
CA CYS A 9 14.30 8.82 3.79
C CYS A 9 14.66 9.26 2.37
N PHE A 10 13.90 8.93 1.32
CA PHE A 10 14.16 9.46 -0.03
C PHE A 10 12.96 9.23 -0.96
N SER A 11 12.28 10.30 -1.40
CA SER A 11 11.18 10.27 -2.40
C SER A 11 9.98 9.37 -2.07
N GLY A 12 9.16 9.78 -1.09
CA GLY A 12 8.05 8.99 -0.53
C GLY A 12 7.12 8.30 -1.53
N ILE A 13 6.75 8.96 -2.63
CA ILE A 13 5.87 8.36 -3.65
C ILE A 13 6.60 7.30 -4.49
N ALA A 14 7.87 7.52 -4.85
CA ALA A 14 8.63 6.55 -5.63
C ALA A 14 8.88 5.27 -4.81
N SER A 15 9.21 5.44 -3.53
CA SER A 15 9.34 4.36 -2.56
C SER A 15 8.03 3.59 -2.35
N LEU A 16 6.92 4.33 -2.26
CA LEU A 16 5.60 3.76 -2.12
C LEU A 16 5.22 2.90 -3.34
N LYS A 17 5.47 3.42 -4.55
CA LYS A 17 5.24 2.70 -5.80
C LYS A 17 6.08 1.42 -5.90
N ALA A 18 7.32 1.43 -5.40
CA ALA A 18 8.13 0.22 -5.32
C ALA A 18 7.50 -0.83 -4.39
N CYS A 19 6.82 -0.42 -3.31
CA CYS A 19 6.15 -1.36 -2.42
C CYS A 19 4.94 -2.05 -3.06
N PHE A 20 4.38 -1.52 -4.16
CA PHE A 20 3.19 -2.09 -4.83
C PHE A 20 3.41 -3.51 -5.32
N GLU A 21 4.65 -3.85 -5.69
CA GLU A 21 5.01 -5.21 -6.11
C GLU A 21 4.67 -6.25 -5.04
N PHE A 22 4.76 -5.88 -3.77
CA PHE A 22 4.47 -6.80 -2.66
C PHE A 22 2.96 -7.00 -2.46
N PHE A 23 2.14 -6.06 -2.91
CA PHE A 23 0.69 -6.18 -2.88
C PHE A 23 0.16 -7.02 -4.04
N ILE A 24 0.96 -7.31 -5.08
CA ILE A 24 0.61 -8.27 -6.12
C ILE A 24 0.56 -9.71 -5.56
N ASP A 25 1.24 -9.98 -4.44
CA ASP A 25 1.24 -11.32 -3.82
C ASP A 25 0.10 -11.53 -2.81
N LEU A 26 -0.65 -10.47 -2.48
CA LEU A 26 -1.82 -10.58 -1.61
C LEU A 26 -2.93 -11.37 -2.31
N ASP A 27 -3.80 -11.98 -1.50
CA ASP A 27 -4.88 -12.81 -2.00
C ASP A 27 -6.06 -11.97 -2.53
N ILE A 28 -6.61 -12.39 -3.67
CA ILE A 28 -7.62 -11.64 -4.44
C ILE A 28 -8.90 -11.37 -3.65
N ASP A 29 -9.22 -12.23 -2.67
CA ASP A 29 -10.41 -12.08 -1.84
C ASP A 29 -10.31 -10.83 -0.95
N TYR A 30 -9.10 -10.50 -0.50
CA TYR A 30 -8.84 -9.34 0.35
C TYR A 30 -8.69 -8.05 -0.45
N HIS A 31 -8.35 -8.13 -1.73
CA HIS A 31 -8.10 -6.96 -2.58
C HIS A 31 -9.32 -6.07 -2.73
N ARG A 32 -10.50 -6.67 -2.96
CA ARG A 32 -11.72 -5.88 -3.11
C ARG A 32 -12.04 -5.10 -1.83
N ARG A 33 -11.80 -5.69 -0.66
CA ARG A 33 -11.97 -4.99 0.62
C ARG A 33 -10.87 -3.95 0.83
N PHE A 34 -9.62 -4.28 0.52
CA PHE A 34 -8.46 -3.40 0.63
C PHE A 34 -8.68 -2.09 -0.12
N PHE A 35 -8.99 -2.16 -1.41
CA PHE A 35 -9.20 -0.97 -2.24
C PHE A 35 -10.42 -0.16 -1.80
N ARG A 36 -11.45 -0.83 -1.27
CA ARG A 36 -12.63 -0.16 -0.74
C ARG A 36 -12.33 0.60 0.55
N ASP A 37 -11.51 0.04 1.44
CA ASP A 37 -11.03 0.70 2.66
C ASP A 37 -10.08 1.86 2.31
N LEU A 38 -9.29 1.70 1.24
CA LEU A 38 -8.42 2.71 0.66
C LEU A 38 -9.20 3.90 0.05
N GLY A 39 -10.53 3.82 -0.02
CA GLY A 39 -11.38 4.88 -0.56
C GLY A 39 -11.67 4.79 -2.06
N LEU A 40 -11.25 3.73 -2.74
CA LEU A 40 -11.62 3.50 -4.13
C LEU A 40 -13.06 2.96 -4.22
N THR A 41 -13.80 3.43 -5.21
CA THR A 41 -15.19 3.01 -5.40
C THR A 41 -15.26 1.63 -6.06
N ASP A 42 -16.36 0.91 -5.85
CA ASP A 42 -16.62 -0.34 -6.58
C ASP A 42 -16.54 -0.14 -8.10
N ASN A 43 -16.83 1.06 -8.60
CA ASN A 43 -16.74 1.39 -10.02
C ASN A 43 -15.28 1.42 -10.52
N ASP A 44 -14.36 2.01 -9.75
CA ASP A 44 -12.92 1.99 -10.07
C ASP A 44 -12.38 0.55 -10.08
N ILE A 45 -12.74 -0.23 -9.05
CA ILE A 45 -12.31 -1.63 -8.91
C ILE A 45 -12.83 -2.49 -10.07
N LYS A 46 -14.12 -2.34 -10.41
CA LYS A 46 -14.73 -3.06 -11.56
C LYS A 46 -14.17 -2.61 -12.89
N SER A 47 -13.92 -1.31 -13.04
CA SER A 47 -13.34 -0.76 -14.26
C SER A 47 -12.00 -1.41 -14.58
N LYS A 48 -11.22 -1.80 -13.56
CA LYS A 48 -9.92 -2.48 -13.70
C LYS A 48 -9.99 -4.01 -13.57
N GLU A 49 -11.17 -4.60 -13.45
CA GLU A 49 -11.33 -6.06 -13.27
C GLU A 49 -10.99 -6.86 -14.53
N HIS A 50 -11.03 -6.22 -15.71
CA HIS A 50 -10.59 -6.81 -16.97
C HIS A 50 -9.07 -6.88 -17.13
N LEU A 51 -8.31 -6.14 -16.31
CA LEU A 51 -6.86 -6.13 -16.36
C LEU A 51 -6.28 -7.36 -15.66
N PRO A 52 -5.09 -7.81 -16.08
CA PRO A 52 -4.36 -8.82 -15.32
C PRO A 52 -4.08 -8.31 -13.91
N TYR A 53 -3.93 -9.25 -12.98
CA TYR A 53 -3.89 -8.97 -11.55
C TYR A 53 -2.84 -7.93 -11.16
N ALA A 54 -1.60 -8.09 -11.65
CA ALA A 54 -0.52 -7.16 -11.41
C ALA A 54 -0.87 -5.74 -11.86
N ASP A 55 -1.27 -5.56 -13.13
CA ASP A 55 -1.67 -4.26 -13.67
C ASP A 55 -2.86 -3.65 -12.92
N LYS A 56 -3.84 -4.46 -12.52
CA LYS A 56 -4.98 -4.00 -11.72
C LYS A 56 -4.51 -3.36 -10.41
N ILE A 57 -3.61 -4.01 -9.68
CA ILE A 57 -3.07 -3.47 -8.41
C ILE A 57 -2.33 -2.17 -8.66
N HIS A 58 -1.43 -2.16 -9.64
CA HIS A 58 -0.65 -0.98 -9.98
C HIS A 58 -1.54 0.22 -10.35
N GLU A 59 -2.55 0.00 -11.19
CA GLU A 59 -3.49 1.03 -11.62
C GLU A 59 -4.33 1.55 -10.45
N LEU A 60 -4.92 0.66 -9.64
CA LEU A 60 -5.75 1.06 -8.50
C LEU A 60 -4.93 1.82 -7.45
N MET A 61 -3.73 1.34 -7.13
CA MET A 61 -2.85 2.04 -6.18
C MET A 61 -2.35 3.38 -6.76
N ASN A 62 -2.11 3.46 -8.07
CA ASN A 62 -1.75 4.73 -8.70
C ASN A 62 -2.90 5.74 -8.64
N ILE A 63 -4.14 5.32 -8.89
CA ILE A 63 -5.34 6.17 -8.74
C ILE A 63 -5.43 6.69 -7.29
N TRP A 64 -5.26 5.82 -6.30
CA TRP A 64 -5.28 6.26 -4.91
C TRP A 64 -4.15 7.25 -4.60
N VAL A 65 -2.92 6.99 -5.04
CA VAL A 65 -1.80 7.93 -4.87
C VAL A 65 -2.09 9.28 -5.55
N GLU A 66 -2.77 9.29 -6.70
CA GLU A 66 -3.18 10.52 -7.35
C GLU A 66 -4.26 11.27 -6.57
N GLN A 67 -5.19 10.56 -5.92
CA GLN A 67 -6.23 11.14 -5.06
C GLN A 67 -5.63 11.72 -3.76
N GLU A 68 -4.81 10.95 -3.06
CA GLU A 68 -4.21 11.33 -1.77
C GLU A 68 -3.00 12.27 -1.96
N GLY A 69 -2.34 12.19 -3.11
CA GLY A 69 -1.19 12.99 -3.49
C GLY A 69 0.00 12.79 -2.55
N ARG A 70 0.44 13.89 -1.92
CA ARG A 70 1.59 13.89 -1.00
C ARG A 70 1.28 13.27 0.36
N LYS A 71 0.01 13.04 0.67
CA LYS A 71 -0.40 12.38 1.92
C LYS A 71 -0.33 10.86 1.82
N ALA A 72 -0.32 10.31 0.60
CA ALA A 72 -0.17 8.88 0.37
C ALA A 72 1.10 8.37 1.04
N SER A 73 0.95 7.42 1.96
CA SER A 73 2.06 6.83 2.70
C SER A 73 1.90 5.33 2.80
N LEU A 74 3.01 4.61 3.02
CA LEU A 74 2.94 3.17 3.26
C LEU A 74 2.15 2.85 4.54
N ASN A 75 2.13 3.76 5.52
CA ASN A 75 1.39 3.55 6.77
C ASN A 75 -0.12 3.39 6.53
N ASP A 76 -0.71 4.17 5.62
CA ASP A 76 -2.12 4.01 5.22
C ASP A 76 -2.39 2.59 4.70
N LEU A 77 -1.53 2.12 3.80
CA LEU A 77 -1.67 0.77 3.23
C LEU A 77 -1.52 -0.31 4.32
N LEU A 78 -0.57 -0.12 5.24
CA LEU A 78 -0.35 -1.05 6.35
C LEU A 78 -1.54 -1.05 7.32
N GLU A 79 -2.12 0.11 7.64
CA GLU A 79 -3.29 0.22 8.52
C GLU A 79 -4.48 -0.55 7.96
N ILE A 80 -4.74 -0.42 6.66
CA ILE A 80 -5.79 -1.18 5.99
C ILE A 80 -5.51 -2.69 6.04
N LEU A 81 -4.27 -3.12 5.81
CA LEU A 81 -3.91 -4.53 5.96
C LEU A 81 -4.12 -5.04 7.39
N LEU A 82 -3.82 -4.23 8.40
CA LEU A 82 -4.10 -4.54 9.80
C LEU A 82 -5.61 -4.69 10.05
N ASN A 83 -6.44 -3.81 9.46
CA ASN A 83 -7.91 -3.89 9.52
C ASN A 83 -8.45 -5.16 8.85
N LEU A 84 -7.81 -5.63 7.78
CA LEU A 84 -8.14 -6.87 7.08
C LEU A 84 -7.58 -8.13 7.77
N ASN A 85 -7.02 -7.99 8.97
CA ASN A 85 -6.38 -9.07 9.72
C ASN A 85 -5.15 -9.68 9.00
N GLN A 86 -4.58 -8.96 8.03
CA GLN A 86 -3.39 -9.32 7.25
C GLN A 86 -2.11 -8.81 7.93
N ARG A 87 -2.01 -8.99 9.26
CA ARG A 87 -0.88 -8.49 10.06
C ARG A 87 0.46 -9.04 9.57
N THR A 88 0.53 -10.33 9.30
CA THR A 88 1.74 -10.98 8.77
C THR A 88 2.21 -10.36 7.46
N THR A 89 1.26 -10.05 6.57
CA THR A 89 1.57 -9.43 5.27
C THR A 89 2.00 -7.97 5.45
N ALA A 90 1.31 -7.21 6.30
CA ALA A 90 1.70 -5.85 6.67
C ALA A 90 3.13 -5.82 7.23
N GLU A 91 3.47 -6.71 8.17
CA GLU A 91 4.81 -6.78 8.75
C GLU A 91 5.87 -7.14 7.72
N LYS A 92 5.60 -8.10 6.82
CA LYS A 92 6.53 -8.43 5.73
C LYS A 92 6.77 -7.25 4.79
N ILE A 93 5.71 -6.53 4.41
CA ILE A 93 5.81 -5.37 3.51
C ILE A 93 6.59 -4.25 4.20
N LYS A 94 6.30 -4.00 5.48
CA LYS A 94 7.00 -3.02 6.30
C LYS A 94 8.49 -3.37 6.43
N ASP A 95 8.81 -4.61 6.77
CA ASP A 95 10.20 -5.08 6.91
C ASP A 95 10.95 -4.94 5.59
N LYS A 96 10.35 -5.35 4.46
CA LYS A 96 10.91 -5.14 3.13
C LYS A 96 11.11 -3.66 2.80
N ALA A 97 10.15 -2.79 3.14
CA ALA A 97 10.27 -1.36 2.88
C ALA A 97 11.41 -0.72 3.67
N VAL A 98 11.60 -1.13 4.94
CA VAL A 98 12.74 -0.69 5.77
C VAL A 98 14.05 -1.24 5.21
N GLN A 99 14.10 -2.54 4.86
CA GLN A 99 15.30 -3.19 4.31
C GLN A 99 15.73 -2.61 2.95
N ASN A 100 14.80 -2.18 2.10
CA ASN A 100 15.11 -1.56 0.82
C ASN A 100 15.47 -0.06 0.94
N CYS A 101 15.76 0.44 2.15
CA CYS A 101 16.10 1.85 2.43
C CYS A 101 15.01 2.86 2.00
N TYR A 102 13.74 2.45 1.98
CA TYR A 102 12.63 3.36 1.69
C TYR A 102 12.19 4.17 2.92
N TYR A 103 12.45 3.65 4.11
CA TYR A 103 12.10 4.26 5.40
C TYR A 103 13.25 4.07 6.39
N CYS A 104 13.67 5.15 7.08
CA CYS A 104 14.62 5.05 8.18
C CYS A 104 13.89 5.13 9.52
N PHE A 105 14.32 4.30 10.46
CA PHE A 105 14.13 4.56 11.89
C PHE A 105 15.17 5.59 12.32
N GLU A 106 14.75 6.66 12.97
CA GLU A 106 15.67 7.48 13.76
C GLU A 106 15.68 6.91 15.19
N SER A 107 16.89 6.61 15.70
CA SER A 107 17.15 6.16 17.08
C SER A 107 17.19 7.33 18.05
#